data_AF-A0A5A9ZHC2-F1
#
_entry.id   AF-A0A5A9ZHC2-F1
#
_cell.length_a   1.000
_cell.length_b   1.000
_cell.length_c   1.000
_cell.angle_alpha   90.00
_cell.angle_beta   90.00
_cell.angle_gamma   90.00
#
_symmetry.space_group_name_H-M   'P 1'
#
loop_
_entity.id
_entity.type
_entity.pdbx_description
1 polymer ?
#
loop_
_entity_poly.entity_id
_entity_poly.type
_entity_poly.pdbx_seq_one_letter_code
_entity_poly.pdbx_strand_id
1 'polypeptide(L)' 'MPGIVNLNKVRKATQRANKKRQADENAIKYGLSKAEKTLAKARADKAIQHLDGKRRKD' A
#
# COMPACT_ATOMS: atom_id res chain seq x y z
N MET A 1 42.29 -1.73 -9.41
CA MET A 1 42.42 -1.65 -7.94
C MET A 1 41.19 -2.30 -7.31
N PRO A 2 41.29 -3.45 -6.64
CA PRO A 2 40.14 -4.03 -5.94
C PRO A 2 39.77 -3.09 -4.79
N GLY A 3 38.63 -2.40 -4.92
CA GLY A 3 38.17 -1.45 -3.92
C GLY A 3 37.87 -2.17 -2.61
N ILE A 4 38.43 -1.69 -1.51
CA ILE A 4 38.15 -2.19 -0.17
C ILE A 4 36.66 -1.93 0.14
N VAL A 5 35.85 -2.98 0.10
CA VAL A 5 34.41 -2.88 0.40
C VAL A 5 34.20 -2.93 1.90
N ASN A 6 33.67 -1.85 2.47
CA ASN A 6 33.34 -1.80 3.88
C ASN A 6 32.04 -2.55 4.16
N LEU A 7 32.16 -3.75 4.75
CA LEU A 7 31.03 -4.63 5.09
C LEU A 7 30.01 -3.99 6.05
N ASN A 8 30.44 -3.06 6.91
CA ASN A 8 29.51 -2.33 7.78
C ASN A 8 28.58 -1.40 6.99
N LYS A 9 29.09 -0.77 5.92
CA LYS A 9 28.26 0.06 5.04
C LYS A 9 27.22 -0.79 4.31
N VAL A 10 27.64 -1.96 3.83
CA VAL A 10 26.75 -2.94 3.17
C VAL A 10 25.65 -3.41 4.12
N ARG A 11 26.00 -3.83 5.34
CA ARG A 11 25.03 -4.24 6.37
C ARG A 11 24.03 -3.13 6.70
N LYS A 12 24.51 -1.89 6.85
CA LYS A 12 23.63 -0.74 7.11
C LYS A 12 22.74 -0.40 5.91
N ALA A 13 23.18 -0.66 4.68
CA ALA A 13 22.38 -0.45 3.49
C ALA A 13 21.25 -1.49 3.41
N THR A 14 21.55 -2.78 3.64
CA THR A 14 20.54 -3.84 3.64
C THR A 14 19.50 -3.66 4.75
N GLN A 15 19.93 -3.27 5.95
CA GLN A 15 19.00 -2.97 7.05
C GLN A 15 18.06 -1.79 6.73
N ARG A 16 18.57 -0.73 6.11
CA ARG A 16 17.75 0.41 5.68
C ARG A 16 16.75 0.03 4.58
N ALA A 17 17.18 -0.77 3.61
CA ALA A 17 16.31 -1.28 2.56
C ALA A 17 15.17 -2.15 3.12
N ASN A 18 15.48 -3.05 4.04
CA ASN A 18 14.48 -3.89 4.71
C ASN A 18 13.48 -3.06 5.53
N LYS A 19 13.95 -2.05 6.26
CA LYS A 19 13.09 -1.15 7.03
C LYS A 19 12.14 -0.36 6.12
N LYS A 20 12.63 0.10 4.96
CA LYS A 20 11.81 0.81 3.97
C LYS A 20 10.71 -0.10 3.41
N ARG A 21 11.07 -1.32 3.00
CA ARG A 21 10.10 -2.31 2.50
C ARG A 21 9.00 -2.64 3.53
N GLN A 22 9.37 -2.83 4.79
CA GLN A 22 8.39 -3.03 5.87
C GLN A 22 7.48 -1.81 6.08
N ALA A 23 8.03 -0.60 5.98
CA ALA A 23 7.24 0.62 6.08
C ALA A 23 6.24 0.75 4.92
N ASP A 24 6.65 0.41 3.70
CA ASP A 24 5.79 0.41 2.50
C ASP A 24 4.67 -0.65 2.64
N GLU A 25 5.00 -1.86 3.09
CA GLU A 25 4.00 -2.90 3.39
C GLU A 25 3.01 -2.47 4.47
N ASN A 26 3.49 -1.80 5.52
CA ASN A 26 2.63 -1.28 6.58
C ASN A 26 1.79 -0.08 6.12
N ALA A 27 2.31 0.76 5.23
CA ALA A 27 1.55 1.85 4.63
C ALA A 27 0.41 1.30 3.76
N ILE A 28 0.64 0.19 3.04
CA ILE A 28 -0.43 -0.49 2.28
C ILE A 28 -1.44 -1.13 3.22
N LYS A 29 -0.97 -1.88 4.23
CA LYS A 29 -1.83 -2.63 5.17
C LYS A 29 -2.63 -1.71 6.11
N TYR A 30 -2.01 -0.62 6.57
CA TYR A 30 -2.51 0.20 7.67
C TYR A 30 -2.53 1.71 7.38
N GLY A 31 -1.93 2.17 6.29
CA GLY A 31 -1.81 3.60 5.96
C GLY A 31 -3.08 4.24 5.43
N LEU A 32 -4.09 3.45 5.07
CA LEU A 32 -5.43 3.98 4.79
C LEU A 32 -6.06 4.47 6.10
N SER A 33 -6.19 5.78 6.23
CA SER A 33 -6.90 6.41 7.34
C SER A 33 -8.37 5.97 7.36
N LYS A 34 -9.02 6.06 8.53
CA LYS A 34 -10.44 5.71 8.67
C LYS A 34 -11.31 6.49 7.66
N ALA A 35 -10.98 7.77 7.43
CA ALA A 35 -11.68 8.64 6.49
C ALA A 35 -11.54 8.18 5.03
N GLU A 36 -10.35 7.76 4.60
CA GLU A 36 -10.12 7.23 3.24
C GLU A 36 -10.83 5.89 3.04
N LYS A 37 -10.80 5.00 4.04
CA LYS A 37 -11.54 3.73 4.00
C LYS A 37 -13.05 3.97 3.86
N THR A 38 -13.61 4.90 4.64
CA THR A 38 -15.05 5.21 4.56
C THR A 38 -15.43 5.82 3.22
N LEU A 39 -14.58 6.69 2.67
CA LEU A 39 -14.82 7.32 1.39
C LEU A 39 -14.69 6.32 0.23
N ALA A 40 -13.72 5.41 0.28
CA ALA A 40 -13.61 4.31 -0.68
C ALA A 40 -14.84 3.38 -0.64
N LYS A 41 -15.30 3.03 0.57
CA LYS A 41 -16.52 2.22 0.75
C LYS A 41 -17.76 2.94 0.21
N ALA A 42 -17.97 4.21 0.55
CA ALA A 42 -19.12 4.98 0.06
C ALA A 42 -19.12 5.10 -1.48
N ARG A 43 -17.94 5.22 -2.11
CA ARG A 43 -17.83 5.20 -3.58
C ARG A 43 -18.17 3.84 -4.17
N ALA A 44 -17.72 2.76 -3.55
CA ALA A 44 -18.05 1.40 -3.97
C ALA A 44 -19.56 1.12 -3.84
N ASP A 45 -20.16 1.47 -2.70
CA ASP A 45 -21.59 1.29 -2.45
C ASP A 45 -22.44 2.09 -3.47
N LYS A 46 -22.04 3.34 -3.77
CA LYS A 46 -22.70 4.16 -4.81
C LYS A 46 -22.56 3.52 -6.19
N ALA A 47 -21.41 2.93 -6.52
CA ALA A 47 -21.22 2.25 -7.80
C ALA A 47 -22.10 0.99 -7.90
N ILE A 48 -22.21 0.20 -6.83
CA ILE A 48 -23.11 -0.96 -6.75
C ILE A 48 -24.56 -0.53 -6.96
N GLN A 49 -25.02 0.48 -6.22
CA GLN A 49 -26.39 0.99 -6.38
C GLN A 49 -26.68 1.51 -7.79
N HIS A 50 -25.72 2.20 -8.41
CA HIS A 50 -25.86 2.64 -9.80
C HIS A 50 -25.95 1.47 -10.80
N LEU A 51 -25.23 0.38 -10.55
CA LEU A 51 -25.28 -0.82 -11.38
C LEU A 51 -26.57 -1.60 -11.15
N ASP A 52 -26.99 -1.76 -9.90
CA ASP A 52 -28.24 -2.44 -9.53
C ASP A 52 -29.47 -1.69 -10.08
N GLY A 53 -29.48 -0.36 -10.02
CA GLY A 53 -30.54 0.44 -10.64
C GLY A 53 -30.59 0.36 -12.17
N LYS A 54 -29.49 -0.06 -12.81
CA LYS A 54 -29.40 -0.30 -14.26
C LYS A 54 -29.58 -1.77 -14.64
N ARG A 55 -29.67 -2.67 -13.67
CA ARG A 55 -29.91 -4.09 -13.91
C ARG A 55 -31.36 -4.26 -14.33
N ARG A 56 -31.60 -4.54 -15.62
CA ARG A 56 -32.90 -5.02 -16.10
C ARG A 56 -33.21 -6.31 -15.32
N LYS A 57 -34.31 -6.28 -14.57
CA LYS A 57 -34.98 -7.49 -14.11
C LYS A 57 -35.77 -7.98 -15.32
N ASP A 58 -35.25 -9.00 -15.98
CA ASP A 58 -36.09 -9.89 -16.78
C ASP A 58 -36.90 -10.79 -15.84
#